data_AF-A0A7V4H291-F1
#
_entry.id   AF-A0A7V4H291-F1
#
_cell.length_a   1.000
_cell.length_b   1.000
_cell.length_c   1.000
_cell.angle_alpha   90.00
_cell.angle_beta   90.00
_cell.angle_gamma   90.00
#
_symmetry.space_group_name_H-M   'P 1'
#
loop_
_entity.id
_entity.type
_entity.pdbx_description
1 polymer ?
#
loop_
_entity_poly.entity_id
_entity_poly.type
_entity_poly.pdbx_seq_one_letter_code
_entity_poly.pdbx_strand_id
1 'polypeptide(L)' 'SGVISGSATVNQSVKDALAQGRAYFNLHTTVHGGGEIRGQLGAP' A
#
# COMPACT_ATOMS: atom_id res chain seq x y z
N SER A 1 -13.16 -5.07 14.32
CA SER A 1 -12.53 -4.17 13.33
C SER A 1 -11.29 -3.57 13.96
N GLY A 2 -10.24 -3.35 13.17
CA GLY A 2 -9.01 -2.69 13.61
C GLY A 2 -8.63 -1.61 12.61
N VAL A 3 -8.01 -0.52 13.08
CA VAL A 3 -7.46 0.53 12.23
C VAL A 3 -5.95 0.37 12.22
N ILE A 4 -5.37 0.37 11.03
CA ILE A 4 -3.92 0.41 10.82
C ILE A 4 -3.62 1.77 10.19
N SER A 5 -2.75 2.53 10.83
CA SER A 5 -2.33 3.86 10.38
C SER A 5 -0.82 3.94 10.30
N GLY A 6 -0.31 4.59 9.26
CA GLY A 6 1.10 4.87 9.08
C GLY A 6 1.30 5.90 7.97
N SER A 7 2.50 6.47 7.90
CA SER A 7 2.87 7.45 6.88
C SER A 7 4.27 7.15 6.36
N ALA A 8 4.48 7.36 5.07
CA ALA A 8 5.79 7.29 4.43
C ALA A 8 5.99 8.51 3.53
N THR A 9 7.22 9.01 3.47
CA THR A 9 7.59 10.01 2.45
C THR A 9 7.65 9.32 1.10
N VAL A 10 6.95 9.88 0.12
CA VAL A 10 6.88 9.36 -1.24
C VAL A 10 7.51 10.33 -2.24
N ASN A 11 8.22 9.79 -3.22
CA ASN A 11 8.78 10.58 -4.33
C ASN A 11 7.72 10.80 -5.44
N GLN A 12 8.08 11.51 -6.50
CA GLN A 12 7.15 11.84 -7.58
C GLN A 12 6.61 10.60 -8.31
N SER A 13 7.45 9.59 -8.58
CA SER A 13 7.00 8.40 -9.31
C SER A 13 5.96 7.59 -8.53
N VAL A 14 6.07 7.53 -7.19
CA VAL A 14 5.05 6.90 -6.35
C VAL A 14 3.75 7.70 -6.36
N LYS A 15 3.81 9.03 -6.32
CA LYS A 15 2.61 9.89 -6.44
C LYS A 15 1.89 9.65 -7.78
N ASP A 16 2.63 9.57 -8.88
CA ASP A 16 2.06 9.33 -10.20
C ASP A 16 1.43 7.93 -10.30
N ALA A 17 2.05 6.91 -9.68
CA ALA A 17 1.49 5.56 -9.63
C ALA A 17 0.17 5.52 -8.83
N LEU A 18 0.10 6.23 -7.70
CA LEU A 18 -1.12 6.37 -6.90
C LEU A 18 -2.22 7.08 -7.69
N ALA A 19 -1.91 8.23 -8.31
CA ALA A 19 -2.86 9.01 -9.10
C ALA A 19 -3.43 8.23 -10.31
N GLN A 20 -2.66 7.30 -10.87
CA GLN A 20 -3.06 6.46 -11.99
C GLN A 20 -3.69 5.13 -11.56
N GLY A 21 -3.90 4.90 -10.26
CA GLY A 21 -4.47 3.64 -9.75
C GLY A 21 -3.58 2.41 -10.01
N ARG A 22 -2.26 2.60 -10.13
CA ARG A 22 -1.26 1.55 -10.41
C ARG A 22 -0.57 1.05 -9.13
N ALA A 23 -1.09 1.41 -7.96
CA ALA A 23 -0.53 1.04 -6.67
C ALA A 23 -1.41 -0.01 -5.97
N TYR A 24 -0.78 -0.83 -5.13
CA TYR A 24 -1.47 -1.78 -4.26
C TYR A 24 -0.79 -1.79 -2.90
N PHE A 25 -1.50 -2.22 -1.86
CA PHE A 25 -0.91 -2.47 -0.55
C PHE A 25 -0.71 -3.97 -0.34
N ASN A 26 0.36 -4.32 0.37
CA ASN A 26 0.63 -5.68 0.85
C ASN A 26 0.96 -5.61 2.34
N LEU A 27 0.07 -6.14 3.17
CA LEU A 27 0.28 -6.25 4.61
C LEU A 27 0.97 -7.58 4.92
N HIS A 28 2.05 -7.54 5.69
CA HIS A 28 2.78 -8.74 6.11
C HIS A 28 3.14 -8.65 7.59
N THR A 29 3.33 -9.82 8.19
CA THR A 29 3.93 -9.95 9.52
C THR A 29 5.38 -10.42 9.37
N THR A 30 6.15 -10.38 10.45
CA THR A 30 7.52 -10.92 10.45
C THR A 30 7.56 -12.42 10.16
N VAL A 31 6.48 -13.13 10.53
CA VAL A 31 6.33 -14.59 10.32
C VAL A 31 5.89 -14.89 8.88
N HIS A 32 5.09 -14.02 8.25
CA HIS A 32 4.56 -14.21 6.88
C HIS A 32 4.98 -13.08 5.92
N GLY A 33 6.27 -12.98 5.62
CA GLY A 33 6.83 -11.91 4.77
C GLY A 33 6.34 -11.88 3.31
N GLY A 34 5.81 -12.99 2.80
CA GLY A 34 5.23 -13.06 1.45
C GLY A 34 3.94 -12.25 1.26
N GLY A 35 3.30 -11.82 2.35
CA GLY A 35 2.05 -11.08 2.33
C GLY A 35 0.87 -11.89 2.86
N GLU A 36 0.19 -11.33 3.85
CA GLU A 36 -0.98 -11.90 4.50
C GLU A 36 -2.27 -11.31 3.90
N ILE A 37 -2.26 -10.03 3.51
CA ILE A 37 -3.41 -9.34 2.88
C ILE A 37 -2.93 -8.41 1.76
N ARG A 38 -3.60 -8.44 0.61
CA ARG A 38 -3.31 -7.60 -0.55
C ARG A 38 -4.57 -6.89 -1.05
N GLY A 39 -4.44 -5.66 -1.51
CA GLY A 39 -5.55 -4.91 -2.10
C GLY A 39 -5.09 -3.81 -3.05
N GLN A 40 -5.84 -3.61 -4.13
CA GLN A 40 -5.59 -2.54 -5.09
C GLN A 40 -5.95 -1.19 -4.47
N LEU A 41 -5.11 -0.18 -4.68
CA LEU A 41 -5.45 1.21 -4.41
C LEU A 41 -6.04 1.79 -5.69
N GLY A 42 -7.31 2.17 -5.64
CA GLY A 42 -7.95 2.90 -6.74
C GLY A 42 -7.27 4.25 -6.97
N ALA A 43 -7.48 4.82 -8.15
CA ALA A 43 -7.17 6.23 -8.35
C ALA A 43 -8.00 7.07 -7.36
N PRO A 44 -7.43 8.16 -6.81
CA PRO A 44 -8.17 9.09 -5.95
C PRO A 44 -9.37 9.72 -6.67
#